data_AF-A0A2N9NLT8-F1
#
_entry.id   AF-A0A2N9NLT8-F1
#
_cell.length_a   1.000
_cell.length_b   1.000
_cell.length_c   1.000
_cell.angle_alpha   90.00
_cell.angle_beta   90.00
_cell.angle_gamma   90.00
#
_symmetry.space_group_name_H-M   'P 1'
#
loop_
_entity.id
_entity.type
_entity.pdbx_description
1 polymer ?
#
loop_
_entity_poly.entity_id
_entity_poly.type
_entity_poly.pdbx_seq_one_letter_code
_entity_poly.pdbx_strand_id
1 'polypeptide(L)'
;MYEHQRFYPSGVEKEVIVHRKGATPAGQGVLGIIPGSMASPGFVVSGKGNAESLNSASHGAGRVMSRKAANEKFNWKDANRFLRQQGVTLISAGLDEVPMVYKNIHQVMAAQSDLVTILGQFDPKLVKMAPAGERPED
;
A
#
# COMPACT_ATOMS: atom_id res chain seq x y z
N MET A 1 -12.72 6.84 0.84
CA MET A 1 -12.67 8.19 0.23
C MET A 1 -13.60 8.21 -0.98
N TYR A 2 -14.52 9.18 -1.06
CA TYR A 2 -15.34 9.44 -2.25
C TYR A 2 -15.11 10.88 -2.73
N GLU A 3 -15.15 11.09 -4.03
CA GLU A 3 -14.93 12.39 -4.66
C GLU A 3 -15.77 12.51 -5.93
N HIS A 4 -16.33 13.70 -6.17
CA HIS A 4 -17.01 14.02 -7.42
C HIS A 4 -15.96 14.31 -8.49
N GLN A 5 -15.99 13.58 -9.58
CA GLN A 5 -15.09 13.80 -10.70
C GLN A 5 -15.85 13.66 -12.03
N ARG A 6 -15.36 14.34 -13.07
CA ARG A 6 -15.87 14.23 -14.43
C ARG A 6 -14.97 13.32 -15.23
N PHE A 7 -15.54 12.27 -15.79
CA PHE A 7 -14.83 11.30 -16.62
C PHE A 7 -15.58 11.04 -17.93
N TYR A 8 -14.89 10.43 -18.89
CA TYR A 8 -15.45 10.00 -20.18
C TYR A 8 -15.65 8.48 -20.26
N PRO A 9 -16.47 7.84 -19.39
CA PRO A 9 -16.79 6.44 -19.60
C PRO A 9 -17.50 6.30 -20.95
N SER A 10 -17.06 5.37 -21.80
CA SER A 10 -17.64 5.13 -23.14
C SER A 10 -17.66 6.33 -24.12
N GLY A 11 -16.78 7.31 -23.92
CA GLY A 11 -16.65 8.47 -24.83
C GLY A 11 -17.64 9.62 -24.58
N VAL A 12 -18.39 9.60 -23.49
CA VAL A 12 -19.31 10.68 -23.10
C VAL A 12 -18.94 11.19 -21.71
N GLU A 13 -18.79 12.51 -21.57
CA GLU A 13 -18.50 13.14 -20.29
C GLU A 13 -19.66 12.96 -19.30
N LYS A 14 -19.38 12.42 -18.13
CA LYS A 14 -20.35 12.26 -17.05
C LYS A 14 -19.71 12.60 -15.71
N GLU A 15 -20.51 13.23 -14.86
CA GLU A 15 -20.18 13.36 -13.44
C GLU A 15 -20.40 12.00 -12.76
N VAL A 16 -19.41 11.57 -11.99
CA VAL A 16 -19.43 10.30 -11.28
C VAL A 16 -18.90 10.46 -9.86
N ILE A 17 -19.32 9.56 -8.97
CA ILE A 17 -18.79 9.44 -7.62
C ILE A 17 -17.76 8.31 -7.60
N VAL A 18 -16.48 8.67 -7.48
CA VAL A 18 -15.39 7.69 -7.46
C VAL A 18 -15.21 7.13 -6.06
N HIS A 19 -15.40 5.82 -5.91
CA HIS A 19 -15.15 5.11 -4.66
C HIS A 19 -13.79 4.41 -4.72
N ARG A 20 -12.92 4.67 -3.74
CA ARG A 20 -11.59 4.05 -3.66
C ARG A 20 -11.48 3.18 -2.41
N LYS A 21 -11.23 1.87 -2.61
CA LYS A 21 -10.92 0.90 -1.55
C LYS A 21 -9.61 0.21 -1.90
N GLY A 22 -8.57 0.43 -1.09
CA GLY A 22 -7.21 -0.04 -1.41
C GLY A 22 -6.55 0.70 -2.56
N ALA A 23 -7.07 1.89 -2.93
CA ALA A 23 -6.55 2.75 -3.98
C ALA A 23 -6.44 4.20 -3.46
N THR A 24 -5.54 4.97 -4.07
CA THR A 24 -5.28 6.38 -3.76
C THR A 24 -5.52 7.26 -4.99
N PRO A 25 -5.90 8.54 -4.85
CA PRO A 25 -5.92 9.48 -5.97
C PRO A 25 -4.54 9.60 -6.64
N ALA A 26 -4.54 9.64 -7.98
CA ALA A 26 -3.36 9.73 -8.84
C ALA A 26 -3.63 10.64 -10.05
N GLY A 27 -4.38 11.73 -9.84
CA GLY A 27 -4.52 12.80 -10.82
C GLY A 27 -3.15 13.38 -11.20
N GLN A 28 -3.07 14.04 -12.36
CA GLN A 28 -1.82 14.63 -12.85
C GLN A 28 -1.20 15.53 -11.78
N GLY A 29 0.03 15.22 -11.36
CA GLY A 29 0.76 16.00 -10.35
C GLY A 29 0.39 15.71 -8.90
N VAL A 30 -0.71 14.99 -8.63
CA VAL A 30 -1.17 14.69 -7.26
C VAL A 30 -0.12 13.82 -6.55
N LEU A 31 0.35 14.30 -5.40
CA LEU A 31 1.32 13.57 -4.58
C LEU A 31 0.65 12.45 -3.80
N GLY A 32 1.33 11.31 -3.69
CA GLY A 32 0.87 10.16 -2.95
C GLY A 32 2.02 9.37 -2.32
N ILE A 33 1.65 8.46 -1.41
CA ILE A 33 2.58 7.51 -0.80
C ILE A 33 2.04 6.10 -1.06
N ILE A 34 2.90 5.21 -1.54
CA ILE A 34 2.60 3.79 -1.73
C ILE A 34 3.50 2.99 -0.80
N PRO A 35 3.06 2.67 0.43
CA PRO A 35 3.80 1.80 1.36
C PRO A 35 3.96 0.38 0.84
N GLY A 36 5.15 -0.18 1.07
CA GLY A 36 5.42 -1.60 0.94
C GLY A 36 4.98 -2.38 2.18
N SER A 37 5.94 -2.77 3.00
CA SER A 37 5.75 -3.53 4.24
C SER A 37 6.71 -3.01 5.31
N MET A 38 6.68 -3.61 6.50
CA MET A 38 7.63 -3.26 7.56
C MET A 38 9.11 -3.55 7.21
N ALA A 39 9.40 -4.25 6.11
CA ALA A 39 10.77 -4.54 5.66
C ALA A 39 11.01 -4.32 4.15
N SER A 40 10.07 -3.72 3.44
CA SER A 40 10.21 -3.39 2.01
C SER A 40 9.95 -1.91 1.80
N PRO A 41 10.52 -1.30 0.74
CA PRO A 41 10.44 0.14 0.54
C PRO A 41 9.00 0.63 0.42
N GLY A 42 8.79 1.88 0.83
CA GLY A 42 7.67 2.68 0.38
C GLY A 42 8.12 3.72 -0.64
N PHE A 43 7.16 4.24 -1.41
CA PHE A 43 7.43 5.17 -2.51
C PHE A 43 6.65 6.46 -2.34
N VAL A 44 7.32 7.59 -2.55
CA VAL A 44 6.67 8.88 -2.80
C VAL A 44 6.46 8.98 -4.31
N VAL A 45 5.23 9.29 -4.71
CA VAL A 45 4.83 9.29 -6.12
C VAL A 45 4.09 10.56 -6.51
N SER A 46 4.08 10.85 -7.81
CA SER A 46 3.19 11.83 -8.43
C SER A 46 2.29 11.13 -9.45
N GLY A 47 0.99 11.39 -9.40
CA GLY A 47 0.02 10.84 -10.33
C GLY A 47 0.23 11.33 -11.76
N LYS A 48 -0.06 10.45 -12.72
CA LYS A 48 -0.01 10.73 -14.17
C LYS A 48 -1.36 11.09 -14.77
N GLY A 49 -2.43 11.07 -13.98
CA GLY A 49 -3.78 11.42 -14.46
C GLY A 49 -4.32 10.46 -15.52
N ASN A 50 -4.03 9.16 -15.40
CA ASN A 50 -4.56 8.17 -16.33
C ASN A 50 -6.10 8.07 -16.16
N ALA A 51 -6.84 8.50 -17.18
CA ALA A 51 -8.29 8.51 -17.19
C ALA A 51 -8.91 7.10 -17.12
N GLU A 52 -8.26 6.06 -17.67
CA GLU A 52 -8.74 4.67 -17.60
C GLU A 52 -8.74 4.14 -16.17
N SER A 53 -7.85 4.67 -15.32
CA SER A 53 -7.78 4.36 -13.89
C SER A 53 -8.69 5.21 -13.02
N LEU A 54 -9.52 6.09 -13.62
CA LEU A 54 -10.24 7.14 -12.92
C LEU A 54 -9.30 7.98 -12.04
N ASN A 55 -8.14 8.35 -12.60
CA ASN A 55 -7.09 9.08 -11.91
C ASN A 55 -6.73 8.44 -10.55
N SER A 56 -6.47 7.14 -10.52
CA SER A 56 -6.21 6.38 -9.29
C SER A 56 -5.01 5.47 -9.42
N ALA A 57 -4.38 5.14 -8.29
CA ALA A 57 -3.27 4.20 -8.21
C ALA A 57 -3.44 3.27 -7.00
N SER A 58 -2.59 2.25 -6.87
CA SER A 58 -2.61 1.36 -5.71
C SER A 58 -2.30 2.15 -4.43
N HIS A 59 -2.91 1.77 -3.31
CA HIS A 59 -2.57 2.35 -2.01
C HIS A 59 -1.34 1.68 -1.36
N GLY A 60 -0.96 0.47 -1.76
CA GLY A 60 0.18 -0.22 -1.15
C GLY A 60 0.40 -1.60 -1.74
N ALA A 61 1.29 -2.38 -1.14
CA ALA A 61 1.61 -3.72 -1.61
C ALA A 61 0.38 -4.65 -1.69
N GLY A 62 -0.55 -4.54 -0.74
CA GLY A 62 -1.68 -5.45 -0.61
C GLY A 62 -1.29 -6.83 -0.10
N ARG A 63 -2.24 -7.53 0.51
CA ARG A 63 -1.98 -8.81 1.19
C ARG A 63 -2.02 -9.99 0.21
N VAL A 64 -1.22 -11.02 0.48
CA VAL A 64 -1.28 -12.33 -0.19
C VAL A 64 -2.03 -13.39 0.62
N MET A 65 -2.35 -13.11 1.88
CA MET A 65 -3.10 -14.01 2.75
C MET A 65 -3.95 -13.28 3.80
N SER A 66 -4.93 -13.98 4.36
CA SER A 66 -5.79 -13.47 5.43
C SER A 66 -5.00 -13.25 6.73
N ARG A 67 -5.55 -12.42 7.63
CA ARG A 67 -4.97 -12.20 8.96
C ARG A 67 -4.92 -13.50 9.78
N LYS A 68 -5.99 -14.29 9.73
CA LYS A 68 -6.07 -15.60 10.39
C LYS A 68 -4.95 -16.54 9.91
N ALA A 69 -4.81 -16.69 8.59
CA ALA A 69 -3.77 -17.55 8.02
C ALA A 69 -2.36 -17.08 8.38
N ALA A 70 -2.13 -15.77 8.46
CA ALA A 70 -0.86 -15.22 8.90
C ALA A 70 -0.54 -15.58 10.36
N ASN A 71 -1.50 -15.42 11.27
CA ASN A 71 -1.34 -15.76 12.69
C ASN A 71 -1.14 -17.26 12.93
N GLU A 72 -1.70 -18.13 12.08
CA GLU A 72 -1.49 -19.58 12.14
C GLU A 72 -0.13 -20.00 11.57
N LYS A 73 0.37 -19.29 10.55
CA LYS A 73 1.58 -19.66 9.80
C LYS A 73 2.87 -19.12 10.39
N PHE A 74 2.84 -17.90 10.93
CA PHE A 74 4.05 -17.19 11.36
C PHE A 74 4.20 -17.16 12.86
N ASN A 75 5.44 -17.00 13.33
CA ASN A 75 5.77 -16.83 14.73
C ASN A 75 6.75 -15.67 14.91
N TRP A 76 6.77 -15.07 16.10
CA TRP A 76 7.59 -13.90 16.39
C TRP A 76 9.08 -14.16 16.36
N LYS A 77 9.53 -15.38 16.66
CA LYS A 77 10.96 -15.72 16.65
C LYS A 77 11.54 -15.57 15.25
N ASP A 78 10.84 -16.10 14.26
CA ASP A 78 11.29 -16.04 12.86
C ASP A 78 11.05 -14.66 12.24
N ALA A 79 9.91 -14.00 12.55
CA ALA A 79 9.65 -12.64 12.12
C ALA A 79 10.72 -11.65 12.63
N ASN A 80 11.05 -11.69 13.93
CA ASN A 80 12.07 -10.82 14.51
C ASN A 80 13.47 -11.12 13.96
N ARG A 81 13.79 -12.40 13.69
CA ARG A 81 15.05 -12.77 13.05
C ARG A 81 15.16 -12.16 11.65
N PHE A 82 14.09 -12.28 10.85
CA PHE A 82 14.02 -11.69 9.51
C PHE A 82 14.20 -10.17 9.56
N LEU A 83 13.46 -9.47 10.42
CA LEU A 83 13.55 -8.00 10.54
C LEU A 83 14.95 -7.54 10.96
N ARG A 84 15.60 -8.25 11.89
CA ARG A 84 16.99 -7.97 12.28
C ARG A 84 17.97 -8.14 11.12
N GLN A 85 17.80 -9.17 10.29
CA GLN A 85 18.62 -9.37 9.08
C GLN A 85 18.43 -8.25 8.06
N GLN A 86 17.23 -7.64 8.02
CA GLN A 86 16.94 -6.47 7.17
C GLN A 86 17.35 -5.13 7.82
N GLY A 87 17.91 -5.14 9.04
CA GLY A 87 18.29 -3.93 9.76
C GLY A 87 17.08 -3.09 10.21
N VAL A 88 15.94 -3.74 10.51
CA VAL A 88 14.71 -3.11 10.97
C VAL A 88 14.50 -3.38 12.46
N THR A 89 14.28 -2.33 13.24
CA THR A 89 13.88 -2.41 14.65
C THR A 89 12.36 -2.40 14.76
N LEU A 90 11.79 -3.49 15.29
CA LEU A 90 10.36 -3.60 15.59
C LEU A 90 10.08 -3.20 17.04
N ILE A 91 9.18 -2.24 17.23
CA ILE A 91 8.67 -1.82 18.55
C ILE A 91 7.39 -2.59 18.89
N SER A 92 6.44 -2.62 17.96
CA SER A 92 5.16 -3.33 18.10
C SER A 92 4.53 -3.56 16.74
N ALA A 93 3.83 -4.70 16.58
CA ALA A 93 2.95 -5.02 15.45
C ALA A 93 2.15 -6.29 15.78
N GLY A 94 1.18 -6.64 14.91
CA GLY A 94 0.59 -7.98 14.86
C GLY A 94 1.38 -8.94 13.97
N LEU A 95 1.29 -10.25 14.23
CA LEU A 95 1.85 -11.27 13.33
C LEU A 95 1.18 -11.27 11.96
N ASP A 96 -0.04 -10.74 11.88
CA ASP A 96 -0.74 -10.54 10.63
C ASP A 96 -0.18 -9.40 9.79
N GLU A 97 0.79 -8.62 10.27
CA GLU A 97 1.41 -7.50 9.55
C GLU A 97 2.84 -7.79 9.06
N VAL A 98 3.39 -8.97 9.35
CA VAL A 98 4.78 -9.33 9.01
C VAL A 98 5.05 -9.28 7.50
N PRO A 99 6.28 -8.98 7.02
CA PRO A 99 6.56 -8.69 5.61
C PRO A 99 6.04 -9.73 4.62
N MET A 100 6.11 -11.00 4.99
CA MET A 100 5.70 -12.16 4.19
C MET A 100 4.19 -12.23 3.91
N VAL A 101 3.36 -11.41 4.56
CA VAL A 101 1.91 -11.34 4.29
C VAL A 101 1.58 -10.38 3.15
N TYR A 102 2.55 -9.60 2.67
CA TYR A 102 2.39 -8.60 1.62
C TYR A 102 2.94 -9.07 0.28
N LYS A 103 2.39 -8.54 -0.82
CA LYS A 103 2.97 -8.74 -2.16
C LYS A 103 4.33 -8.04 -2.25
N ASN A 104 5.11 -8.41 -3.26
CA ASN A 104 6.33 -7.68 -3.60
C ASN A 104 5.95 -6.28 -4.11
N ILE A 105 6.33 -5.25 -3.36
CA ILE A 105 6.01 -3.86 -3.70
C ILE A 105 6.59 -3.43 -5.05
N HIS A 106 7.77 -3.92 -5.46
CA HIS A 106 8.35 -3.58 -6.76
C HIS A 106 7.52 -4.12 -7.93
N GLN A 107 6.88 -5.29 -7.77
CA GLN A 107 5.96 -5.81 -8.79
C GLN A 107 4.69 -4.95 -8.87
N VAL A 108 4.17 -4.51 -7.73
CA VAL A 108 3.02 -3.60 -7.66
C VAL A 108 3.35 -2.25 -8.32
N MET A 109 4.56 -1.71 -8.09
CA MET A 109 5.01 -0.48 -8.73
C MET A 109 5.22 -0.64 -10.24
N ALA A 110 5.80 -1.76 -10.69
CA ALA A 110 5.98 -2.04 -12.11
C ALA A 110 4.63 -2.12 -12.86
N ALA A 111 3.62 -2.73 -12.23
CA ALA A 111 2.29 -2.92 -12.80
C ALA A 111 1.45 -1.64 -12.94
N GLN A 112 1.91 -0.51 -12.37
CA GLN A 112 1.21 0.78 -12.43
C GLN A 112 2.13 1.91 -12.92
N SER A 113 3.15 1.55 -13.69
CA SER A 113 4.13 2.51 -14.23
C SER A 113 3.51 3.57 -15.13
N ASP A 114 2.31 3.34 -15.67
CA ASP A 114 1.49 4.28 -16.43
C ASP A 114 0.61 5.18 -15.54
N LEU A 115 0.39 4.81 -14.28
CA LEU A 115 -0.47 5.55 -13.34
C LEU A 115 0.28 6.59 -12.52
N VAL A 116 1.56 6.32 -12.20
CA VAL A 116 2.37 7.17 -11.31
C VAL A 116 3.82 7.29 -11.76
N THR A 117 4.45 8.40 -11.38
CA THR A 117 5.90 8.62 -11.44
C THR A 117 6.49 8.51 -10.05
N ILE A 118 7.55 7.73 -9.87
CA ILE A 118 8.27 7.64 -8.60
C ILE A 118 9.12 8.89 -8.41
N LEU A 119 8.91 9.59 -7.30
CA LEU A 119 9.70 10.77 -6.90
C LEU A 119 10.78 10.41 -5.88
N GLY A 120 10.53 9.40 -5.06
CA GLY A 120 11.48 8.97 -4.04
C GLY A 120 11.12 7.61 -3.44
N GLN A 121 12.10 7.01 -2.78
CA GLN A 121 11.98 5.76 -2.05
C GLN A 121 12.40 5.97 -0.59
N PHE A 122 11.73 5.30 0.33
CA PHE A 122 12.15 5.22 1.72
C PHE A 122 12.15 3.77 2.20
N ASP A 123 13.23 3.38 2.89
CA ASP A 123 13.39 2.05 3.46
C ASP A 123 13.10 2.09 4.97
N PRO A 124 12.19 1.24 5.48
CA PRO A 124 11.90 1.18 6.91
C PRO A 124 13.15 0.86 7.73
N LYS A 125 13.32 1.55 8.86
CA LYS A 125 14.34 1.24 9.88
C LYS A 125 13.75 1.01 11.27
N LEU A 126 12.60 1.61 11.53
CA LEU A 126 11.89 1.52 12.79
C LEU A 126 10.39 1.35 12.52
N VAL A 127 9.76 0.39 13.20
CA VAL A 127 8.35 0.03 12.96
C VAL A 127 7.61 0.02 14.29
N LYS A 128 6.53 0.81 14.35
CA LYS A 128 5.57 0.82 15.45
C LYS A 128 4.17 0.78 14.85
N MET A 129 3.44 -0.29 15.14
CA MET A 129 2.06 -0.54 14.73
C MET A 129 1.24 -0.93 15.96
N ALA A 130 -0.08 -0.92 15.83
CA ALA A 130 -0.97 -1.41 16.88
C ALA A 130 -0.56 -2.85 17.29
N PRO A 131 -0.42 -3.14 18.60
CA PRO A 131 -0.23 -4.49 19.11
C PRO A 131 -1.33 -5.45 18.65
N ALA A 132 -1.00 -6.74 18.61
CA ALA A 132 -1.98 -7.79 18.36
C ALA A 132 -3.13 -7.73 19.40
N GLY A 133 -4.38 -7.76 18.93
CA GLY A 133 -5.57 -7.82 19.79
C GLY A 133 -6.17 -6.46 20.16
N GLU A 134 -5.53 -5.33 19.82
CA GLU A 134 -6.21 -4.04 19.81
C GLU A 134 -7.27 -4.05 18.70
N ARG A 135 -8.49 -3.61 19.04
CA ARG A 135 -9.53 -3.42 18.03
C ARG A 135 -9.05 -2.33 17.07
N PRO A 136 -9.30 -2.46 15.76
CA PRO A 136 -9.18 -1.31 14.87
C PRO A 136 -9.98 -0.16 15.48
N GLU A 137 -9.36 1.00 15.63
CA GLU A 137 -10.10 2.23 15.93
C GLU A 137 -10.87 2.62 14.67
N ASP A 138 -12.01 1.97 14.45
CA ASP A 138 -13.03 2.32 13.47
C ASP A 138 -14.38 2.49 14.20
#